data_AF-A0A537K2L9-F1
#
_entry.id   AF-A0A537K2L9-F1
#
_cell.length_a   1.000
_cell.length_b   1.000
_cell.length_c   1.000
_cell.angle_alpha   90.00
_cell.angle_beta   90.00
_cell.angle_gamma   90.00
#
_symmetry.space_group_name_H-M   'P 1'
#
loop_
_entity.id
_entity.type
_entity.pdbx_description
1 polymer ?
#
loop_
_entity_poly.entity_id
_entity_poly.type
_entity_poly.pdbx_seq_one_letter_code
_entity_poly.pdbx_strand_id
1 'polypeptide(L)' 'LGATVIVTGLSPEIAQTLVNIGVDLGKMNTVGDMQGGIEEAERLLGYRVAPVRDAAPAVEE' A
#
# COMPACT_ATOMS: atom_id res chain seq x y z
N LEU A 1 20.32 6.35 -8.11
CA LEU A 1 19.47 5.83 -7.02
C LEU A 1 18.15 6.55 -7.12
N GLY A 2 17.06 5.85 -7.40
CA GLY A 2 15.77 6.49 -7.66
C GLY A 2 14.68 5.44 -7.69
N ALA A 3 14.14 5.13 -6.52
CA ALA A 3 12.98 4.29 -6.36
C ALA A 3 12.01 5.04 -5.44
N THR A 4 10.73 5.05 -5.80
CA THR A 4 9.69 5.48 -4.89
C THR A 4 9.47 4.37 -3.87
N VAL A 5 9.61 4.69 -2.60
CA VAL A 5 9.44 3.72 -1.50
C VAL A 5 8.09 3.97 -0.83
N ILE A 6 7.36 2.89 -0.60
CA ILE A 6 6.14 2.87 0.21
C ILE A 6 6.42 2.00 1.43
N VAL A 7 6.15 2.52 2.63
CA VAL A 7 6.32 1.80 3.90
C VAL A 7 4.95 1.34 4.38
N THR A 8 4.77 0.03 4.51
CA THR A 8 3.48 -0.60 4.85
C THR A 8 3.55 -1.31 6.20
N GLY A 9 2.41 -1.44 6.89
CA GLY A 9 2.31 -2.38 8.02
C GLY A 9 3.11 -1.97 9.26
N LEU A 10 3.34 -0.67 9.42
CA LEU A 10 4.03 -0.14 10.58
C LEU A 10 3.08 -0.16 11.78
N SER A 11 3.42 -0.92 12.82
CA SER A 11 2.64 -0.85 14.06
C SER A 11 2.81 0.53 14.71
N PRO A 12 1.81 1.02 15.46
CA PRO A 12 1.92 2.31 16.16
C PRO A 12 3.15 2.43 17.05
N GLU A 13 3.55 1.35 17.73
CA GLU A 13 4.69 1.32 18.63
C GLU A 13 6.02 1.47 17.88
N ILE A 14 6.16 0.81 16.73
CA ILE A 14 7.36 0.93 15.89
C ILE A 14 7.40 2.31 15.23
N ALA A 15 6.25 2.83 14.77
CA ALA A 15 6.16 4.19 14.24
C ALA A 15 6.65 5.23 15.25
N GLN A 16 6.18 5.13 16.50
CA GLN A 16 6.60 6.03 17.57
C GLN A 16 8.10 5.88 17.87
N THR A 17 8.63 4.66 17.86
CA THR A 17 10.06 4.40 18.06
C THR A 17 10.91 5.08 16.99
N LEU A 18 10.51 4.99 15.72
CA LEU A 18 11.20 5.67 14.61
C LEU A 18 11.18 7.20 14.75
N VAL A 19 10.04 7.77 15.14
CA VAL A 19 9.92 9.21 15.42
C VAL A 19 10.86 9.63 16.56
N ASN A 20 10.93 8.83 17.63
CA ASN A 20 11.77 9.12 18.79
C ASN A 20 13.28 9.12 18.46
N ILE A 21 13.73 8.32 17.50
CA ILE A 21 15.12 8.30 17.04
C ILE A 21 15.41 9.36 15.94
N GLY A 22 14.43 10.22 15.64
CA GLY A 22 14.59 11.35 14.71
C GLY A 22 14.21 11.06 13.26
N VAL A 23 13.53 9.94 12.98
CA VAL A 23 12.98 9.68 11.63
C VAL A 23 11.71 10.51 11.42
N ASP A 24 11.68 11.28 10.34
CA ASP A 24 10.51 12.05 9.93
C ASP A 24 9.59 11.20 9.03
N LEU A 25 8.62 10.52 9.64
CA LEU A 25 7.63 9.70 8.93
C LEU A 25 6.69 10.53 8.05
N GLY A 26 6.55 11.84 8.29
CA GLY A 26 5.70 12.72 7.47
C GLY A 26 6.26 12.96 6.05
N LYS A 27 7.54 12.67 5.84
CA LYS A 27 8.20 12.72 4.53
C LYS A 27 8.19 11.37 3.81
N MET A 28 7.68 10.32 4.44
CA MET A 28 7.62 8.97 3.88
C MET A 28 6.22 8.68 3.36
N ASN A 29 6.14 7.96 2.24
CA ASN A 29 4.85 7.46 1.76
C ASN A 29 4.50 6.22 2.58
N THR A 30 3.59 6.35 3.55
CA THR A 30 3.24 5.27 4.48
C THR A 30 1.78 4.86 4.30
N VAL A 31 1.50 3.57 4.46
CA VAL A 31 0.17 2.98 4.36
C VAL A 31 -0.04 1.93 5.44
N GLY A 32 -1.29 1.70 5.83
CA GLY A 32 -1.64 0.87 6.98
C GLY A 32 -1.24 -0.60 6.85
N ASP A 33 -1.33 -1.18 5.66
CA ASP A 33 -1.07 -2.59 5.41
C ASP A 33 -0.49 -2.85 4.01
N MET A 34 -0.21 -4.12 3.72
CA MET A 34 0.36 -4.53 2.44
C MET A 34 -0.61 -4.34 1.27
N GLN A 35 -1.91 -4.55 1.49
CA GLN A 35 -2.90 -4.40 0.43
C GLN A 35 -2.95 -2.94 -0.03
N GLY A 36 -3.08 -2.00 0.90
CA GLY A 36 -3.02 -0.56 0.61
C GLY A 36 -1.70 -0.14 -0.03
N GLY A 37 -0.59 -0.81 0.29
CA GLY A 37 0.71 -0.57 -0.37
C GLY A 37 0.74 -0.96 -1.83
N ILE A 38 0.16 -2.11 -2.16
CA ILE A 38 0.03 -2.56 -3.55
C ILE A 38 -0.92 -1.62 -4.30
N GLU A 39 -2.06 -1.27 -3.70
CA GLU A 39 -3.00 -0.30 -4.29
C GLU A 39 -2.33 1.06 -4.57
N GLU A 40 -1.51 1.55 -3.65
CA GLU A 40 -0.74 2.79 -3.84
C GLU A 40 0.32 2.65 -4.93
N ALA A 41 1.02 1.52 -4.98
CA ALA A 41 2.01 1.25 -6.03
C ALA A 41 1.37 1.25 -7.43
N GLU A 42 0.22 0.58 -7.57
CA GLU A 42 -0.55 0.57 -8.83
C GLU A 42 -1.04 1.98 -9.20
N ARG A 43 -1.49 2.76 -8.21
CA ARG A 43 -1.91 4.16 -8.42
C ARG A 43 -0.78 5.03 -8.96
N LEU A 44 0.44 4.87 -8.44
CA LEU A 44 1.62 5.58 -8.93
C LEU A 44 1.98 5.21 -10.38
N LEU A 45 1.64 3.99 -10.80
CA LEU A 45 1.81 3.52 -12.17
C LEU A 45 0.63 3.91 -13.10
N GLY A 46 -0.40 4.57 -12.58
CA GLY A 46 -1.58 4.99 -13.33
C GLY A 46 -2.66 3.91 -13.45
N TYR A 47 -2.56 2.82 -12.69
CA TYR A 47 -3.56 1.76 -12.63
C TYR A 47 -4.48 1.93 -11.42
N ARG A 48 -5.63 1.24 -11.48
CA ARG A 48 -6.59 1.15 -10.37
C ARG A 48 -6.84 -0.32 -10.07
N VAL A 49 -6.57 -0.73 -8.84
CA VAL A 49 -6.95 -2.06 -8.34
C VAL A 49 -8.47 -2.11 -8.15
N ALA A 50 -9.10 -3.14 -8.68
CA ALA A 50 -10.53 -3.40 -8.50
C ALA A 50 -10.73 -4.89 -8.24
N PRO A 51 -11.75 -5.27 -7.44
CA PRO A 51 -12.07 -6.68 -7.24
C PRO A 51 -12.39 -7.33 -8.58
N VAL A 52 -11.78 -8.49 -8.83
CA VAL A 52 -12.19 -9.35 -9.93
C VAL A 52 -13.61 -9.79 -9.61
N ARG A 53 -14.59 -9.34 -10.39
CA ARG A 53 -15.94 -9.91 -10.31
C ARG A 53 -15.82 -11.36 -10.72
N ASP A 54 -16.19 -12.28 -9.84
CA ASP A 54 -16.39 -13.67 -10.23
C ASP A 54 -17.30 -13.67 -11.44
N ALA A 55 -16.78 -14.10 -12.59
CA ALA A 55 -17.59 -14.35 -13.75
C ALA A 55 -18.61 -15.42 -13.32
N ALA A 56 -19.88 -15.02 -13.20
CA ALA A 56 -20.95 -15.98 -13.01
C ALA A 56 -20.74 -17.11 -14.05
N PRO A 57 -20.85 -18.39 -13.65
CA PRO A 57 -20.65 -19.48 -14.59
C PRO A 57 -21.54 -19.21 -15.80
N ALA A 58 -20.94 -19.17 -16.98
CA ALA A 58 -21.67 -19.05 -18.23
C ALA A 58 -22.77 -20.10 -18.16
N VAL A 59 -24.02 -19.64 -18.18
CA VAL A 59 -25.17 -20.52 -18.29
C VAL A 59 -24.96 -21.38 -19.53
N GLU A 60 -24.64 -22.66 -19.33
CA GLU A 60 -24.64 -23.66 -20.39
C GLU A 60 -26.11 -23.91 -20.75
N GLU A 61 -26.49 -23.57 -21.99
CA GLU A 61 -27.81 -23.92 -22.58
C GLU A 61 -27.88 -25.38 -23.00
#